data_AF-A0A917FAM4-F1
#
_entry.id   AF-A0A917FAM4-F1
#
_cell.length_a   1.000
_cell.length_b   1.000
_cell.length_c   1.000
_cell.angle_alpha   90.00
_cell.angle_beta   90.00
_cell.angle_gamma   90.00
#
_symmetry.space_group_name_H-M   'P 1'
#
loop_
_entity.id
_entity.type
_entity.pdbx_description
1 polymer ?
#
loop_
_entity_poly.entity_id
_entity_poly.type
_entity_poly.pdbx_seq_one_letter_code
_entity_poly.pdbx_strand_id
1 'polypeptide(L)' 'MSRIFQIIIATAILTSTTPAFAQMQIVPLNYGTNAHDLDGDGKTEQVIKSWRENYNAHGYHGYLFLEDRE' A
#
# COMPACT_ATOMS: atom_id res chain seq x y z
N MET A 1 1.03 -41.87 30.63
CA MET A 1 1.07 -40.60 29.89
C MET A 1 1.53 -40.89 28.47
N SER A 2 0.62 -40.94 27.50
CA SER A 2 0.96 -40.96 26.08
C SER A 2 0.10 -39.93 25.34
N ARG A 3 0.74 -39.12 24.49
CA ARG A 3 0.10 -38.10 23.65
C ARG A 3 -0.12 -38.70 22.27
N ILE A 4 -1.31 -38.49 21.70
CA ILE A 4 -1.58 -38.71 20.28
C ILE A 4 -2.17 -37.40 19.76
N PHE A 5 -1.44 -36.67 18.91
CA PHE A 5 -1.95 -35.53 18.16
C PHE A 5 -2.28 -36.03 16.74
N GLN A 6 -3.55 -35.94 16.35
CA GLN A 6 -3.99 -36.26 14.99
C GLN A 6 -3.72 -35.07 14.06
N ILE A 7 -3.19 -35.38 12.87
CA ILE A 7 -2.94 -34.47 11.75
C ILE A 7 -4.21 -34.31 10.94
N ILE A 8 -4.54 -33.08 10.50
CA ILE A 8 -5.45 -32.84 9.38
C ILE A 8 -4.67 -32.05 8.33
N ILE A 9 -4.29 -32.72 7.23
CA ILE A 9 -3.93 -32.05 5.98
C ILE A 9 -5.22 -31.99 5.17
N ALA A 10 -5.74 -30.78 4.93
CA ALA A 10 -6.88 -30.55 4.05
C ALA A 10 -6.66 -29.27 3.22
N THR A 11 -6.16 -29.50 2.02
CA THR A 11 -6.59 -28.94 0.72
C THR A 11 -7.41 -27.64 0.72
N ALA A 12 -6.77 -26.58 0.23
CA ALA A 12 -7.28 -25.52 -0.66
C ALA A 12 -6.40 -24.31 -0.38
N ILE A 13 -5.58 -23.87 -1.35
CA ILE A 13 -5.18 -22.46 -1.33
C ILE A 13 -6.51 -21.74 -1.52
N LEU A 14 -7.05 -21.22 -0.42
CA LEU A 14 -8.21 -20.37 -0.44
C LEU A 14 -7.94 -19.35 -1.52
N THR A 15 -8.73 -19.38 -2.60
CA THR A 15 -8.96 -18.19 -3.41
C THR A 15 -9.54 -17.20 -2.43
N SER A 16 -8.66 -16.42 -1.79
CA SER A 16 -9.05 -15.40 -0.85
C SER A 16 -9.81 -14.38 -1.68
N THR A 17 -11.13 -14.51 -1.71
CA THR A 17 -12.07 -13.48 -2.13
C THR A 17 -12.09 -12.36 -1.11
N THR A 18 -10.92 -12.02 -0.57
CA THR A 18 -10.71 -10.76 0.11
C THR A 18 -10.93 -9.71 -0.98
N PRO A 19 -11.98 -8.88 -0.89
CA PRO A 19 -12.13 -7.80 -1.85
C PRO A 19 -10.84 -7.00 -1.82
N ALA A 20 -10.32 -6.61 -2.99
CA ALA A 20 -9.05 -5.90 -3.17
C ALA A 20 -8.92 -4.58 -2.37
N PHE A 21 -9.97 -4.21 -1.63
CA PHE A 21 -10.10 -3.03 -0.80
C PHE A 21 -10.06 -3.32 0.71
N ALA A 22 -9.88 -4.56 1.16
CA ALA A 22 -9.93 -4.91 2.59
C ALA A 22 -8.72 -4.40 3.40
N GLN A 23 -7.63 -3.97 2.74
CA GLN A 23 -6.46 -3.39 3.38
C GLN A 23 -6.21 -1.98 2.84
N MET A 24 -7.05 -1.03 3.26
CA MET A 24 -6.65 0.38 3.16
C MET A 24 -5.64 0.68 4.28
N GLN A 25 -4.43 1.02 3.90
CA GLN A 25 -3.38 1.48 4.81
C GLN A 25 -3.23 3.00 4.69
N ILE A 26 -3.21 3.69 5.83
CA ILE A 26 -2.89 5.12 5.87
C ILE A 26 -1.37 5.26 5.75
N VAL A 27 -0.92 5.92 4.68
CA VAL A 27 0.50 6.24 4.45
C VAL A 27 0.72 7.74 4.67
N PRO A 28 1.46 8.15 5.71
CA PRO A 28 1.75 9.56 5.94
C PRO A 28 2.80 10.07 4.94
N LEU A 29 2.48 11.17 4.23
CA LEU A 29 3.37 11.80 3.25
C LEU A 29 3.86 13.17 3.71
N ASN A 30 5.16 13.39 3.61
CA ASN A 30 5.82 14.69 3.78
C ASN A 30 5.76 15.50 2.48
N TYR A 31 5.81 16.83 2.59
CA TYR A 31 5.97 17.66 1.39
C TYR A 31 7.33 17.40 0.73
N GLY A 32 7.35 17.37 -0.59
CA GLY A 32 8.49 16.95 -1.39
C GLY A 32 8.40 15.47 -1.76
N THR A 33 9.55 14.83 -1.81
CA THR A 33 9.71 13.46 -2.29
C THR A 33 9.53 12.47 -1.15
N ASN A 34 8.73 11.44 -1.36
CA ASN A 34 8.54 10.29 -0.47
C ASN A 34 8.84 9.01 -1.24
N ALA A 35 9.28 7.97 -0.54
CA ALA A 35 9.62 6.68 -1.12
C ALA A 35 8.82 5.61 -0.35
N HIS A 36 7.85 4.98 -1.01
CA HIS A 36 7.00 3.96 -0.43
C HIS A 36 6.70 2.86 -1.45
N ASP A 37 6.73 1.61 -0.99
CA ASP A 37 6.17 0.46 -1.70
C ASP A 37 4.64 0.52 -1.57
N LEU A 38 3.96 0.87 -2.66
CA LEU A 38 2.51 1.10 -2.69
C LEU A 38 1.74 -0.07 -3.31
N ASP A 39 2.38 -0.88 -4.13
CA ASP A 39 1.76 -2.02 -4.82
C ASP A 39 2.13 -3.39 -4.21
N GLY A 40 3.10 -3.42 -3.30
CA GLY A 40 3.54 -4.60 -2.57
C GLY A 40 4.49 -5.49 -3.36
N ASP A 41 5.12 -4.98 -4.42
CA ASP A 41 6.07 -5.74 -5.24
C ASP A 41 7.49 -5.83 -4.63
N GLY A 42 7.74 -5.09 -3.53
CA GLY A 42 9.01 -5.04 -2.82
C GLY A 42 10.02 -4.04 -3.41
N LYS A 43 9.66 -3.32 -4.48
CA LYS A 43 10.34 -2.12 -4.95
C LYS A 43 9.70 -0.90 -4.31
N THR A 44 10.30 0.27 -4.52
CA THR A 44 9.85 1.50 -3.87
C THR A 44 9.49 2.52 -4.93
N GLU A 45 8.26 3.00 -4.87
CA GLU A 45 7.75 4.03 -5.76
C GLU A 45 8.02 5.39 -5.15
N GLN A 46 8.15 6.37 -6.04
CA GLN A 46 8.37 7.74 -5.63
C GLN A 46 7.04 8.50 -5.64
N VAL A 47 6.67 9.07 -4.50
CA VAL A 47 5.49 9.90 -4.34
C VAL A 47 5.89 11.33 -4.03
N ILE A 48 5.53 12.26 -4.91
CA ILE A 48 5.79 13.68 -4.71
C ILE A 48 4.52 14.34 -4.20
N LYS A 49 4.59 14.90 -2.99
CA LYS A 49 3.53 15.73 -2.40
C LYS A 49 3.92 17.19 -2.50
N SER A 50 3.09 18.01 -3.13
CA SER A 50 3.35 19.43 -3.31
C SER A 50 2.20 20.29 -2.78
N TRP A 51 2.52 21.56 -2.50
CA TRP A 51 1.52 22.60 -2.27
C TRP A 51 1.59 23.58 -3.44
N ARG A 52 0.48 23.77 -4.13
CA ARG A 52 0.34 24.78 -5.17
C ARG A 52 -0.42 25.98 -4.61
N GLU A 53 0.23 27.13 -4.64
CA GLU A 53 -0.41 28.39 -4.27
C GLU A 53 -1.50 28.79 -5.28
N ASN A 54 -2.58 29.36 -4.76
CA ASN A 54 -3.62 30.01 -5.54
C ASN A 54 -3.86 31.39 -4.93
N TYR A 55 -4.07 32.39 -5.79
CA TYR A 55 -4.21 33.79 -5.40
C TYR A 55 -5.46 34.10 -4.57
N ASN A 56 -6.35 33.12 -4.38
CA ASN A 56 -7.58 33.23 -3.60
C ASN A 56 -7.46 32.67 -2.16
N ALA A 57 -6.24 32.64 -1.60
CA ALA A 57 -5.91 32.13 -0.26
C ALA A 57 -6.18 30.63 -0.03
N HIS A 58 -6.60 29.88 -1.05
CA HIS A 58 -6.85 28.44 -0.98
C HIS A 58 -5.87 27.70 -1.89
N GLY A 59 -4.78 27.16 -1.33
CA GLY A 59 -3.88 26.32 -2.11
C GLY A 59 -4.40 24.89 -2.27
N TYR A 60 -3.73 24.14 -3.14
CA TYR A 60 -4.07 22.74 -3.44
C TYR A 60 -2.91 21.83 -3.07
N HIS A 61 -3.22 20.68 -2.47
CA HIS A 61 -2.27 19.58 -2.37
C HIS A 61 -2.21 18.85 -3.71
N GLY A 62 -1.02 18.75 -4.28
CA GLY A 62 -0.73 17.90 -5.43
C GLY A 62 -0.07 16.61 -4.99
N TYR A 63 -0.42 15.51 -5.65
CA TYR A 63 0.22 14.21 -5.49
C TYR A 63 0.60 13.68 -6.87
N LEU A 64 1.86 13.29 -7.05
CA LEU A 64 2.37 12.65 -8.25
C LEU A 64 3.00 11.31 -7.85
N PHE A 65 2.57 10.24 -8.51
CA PHE A 65 3.08 8.89 -8.32
C PHE A 65 3.98 8.54 -9.50
N LEU A 66 5.20 8.12 -9.20
CA LEU A 66 6.21 7.73 -10.17
C LEU A 66 6.56 6.26 -9.89
N GLU A 67 6.29 5.44 -10.88
CA GLU A 67 6.59 4.01 -10.89
C GLU A 67 7.63 3.78 -11.99
N ASP A 68 8.67 3.00 -11.69
CA ASP A 68 9.64 2.58 -12.69
C ASP A 68 9.20 1.23 -13.25
N ARG A 69 8.42 1.25 -14.32
CA ARG A 69 7.97 0.04 -15.02
C ARG A 69 8.98 -0.33 -16.10
N GLU A 70 9.78 -1.36 -15.81
CA GLU A 70 10.50 -2.15 -16.83
C GLU A 70 9.59 -3.23 -17.45
#